data_AF-A0AAW4EI28-F1
#
_entry.id   AF-A0AAW4EI28-F1
#
_cell.length_a   1.000
_cell.length_b   1.000
_cell.length_c   1.000
_cell.angle_alpha   90.00
_cell.angle_beta   90.00
_cell.angle_gamma   90.00
#
_symmetry.space_group_name_H-M   'P 1'
#
loop_
_entity.id
_entity.type
_entity.pdbx_description
1 polymer ?
#
loop_
_entity_poly.entity_id
_entity_poly.type
_entity_poly.pdbx_seq_one_letter_code
_entity_poly.pdbx_strand_id
1 'polypeptide(L)'
;MTIEAVANSPDLQIKLFTAVGQILVAAAVGVIALRQWLTARNKLKADLFDRRFALVKELRRRVNTVRAGQVKAEDFLTLPDLAREAGFLFNKNVRRTSELLVENLTDYHRQQVLLNEAHATLVQERQSLLNLMNNSQEERIAAHEQMEKRIANTIALIGELGIATKDRRSRVSGLLNDLESMTSNFLTLKH
;
A
#
# COMPACT_ATOMS: atom_id res chain seq x y z
N MET A 1 33.00 0.65 78.30
CA MET A 1 33.39 1.24 77.01
C MET A 1 32.14 1.68 76.31
N THR A 2 31.92 2.99 76.28
CA THR A 2 30.67 3.65 75.93
C THR A 2 30.46 3.65 74.41
N ILE A 3 29.18 3.57 74.02
CA ILE A 3 28.68 3.52 72.64
C ILE A 3 29.20 4.72 71.79
N GLU A 4 29.61 5.80 72.45
CA GLU A 4 30.21 7.00 71.87
C GLU A 4 31.56 6.77 71.16
N ALA A 5 32.38 5.80 71.62
CA ALA A 5 33.67 5.51 70.98
C ALA A 5 33.52 4.73 69.65
N VAL A 6 32.46 3.94 69.51
CA VAL A 6 32.15 3.20 68.28
C VAL A 6 31.53 4.13 67.23
N ALA A 7 30.73 5.11 67.65
CA ALA A 7 30.10 6.09 66.78
C ALA A 7 31.08 7.10 66.16
N ASN A 8 32.20 7.41 66.82
CA ASN A 8 33.22 8.35 66.32
C ASN A 8 34.43 7.67 65.67
N SER A 9 34.29 6.40 65.28
CA SER A 9 35.36 5.66 64.61
C SER A 9 35.47 6.05 63.13
N PRO A 10 36.66 6.40 62.61
CA PRO A 10 36.84 6.81 61.22
C PRO A 10 36.44 5.72 60.22
N ASP A 11 36.52 4.44 60.62
CA ASP A 11 36.10 3.30 59.81
C ASP A 11 34.58 3.26 59.56
N LEU A 12 33.76 3.65 60.56
CA LEU A 12 32.30 3.71 60.40
C LEU A 12 31.89 4.84 59.44
N GLN A 13 32.58 5.98 59.51
CA GLN A 13 32.37 7.10 58.58
C GLN A 13 32.74 6.71 57.15
N ILE A 14 33.89 6.06 56.94
CA ILE A 14 34.34 5.60 55.61
C ILE A 14 33.35 4.59 55.03
N LYS A 15 32.83 3.66 55.83
CA LYS A 15 31.81 2.68 55.40
C LYS A 15 30.47 3.34 55.07
N LEU A 16 30.04 4.33 55.85
CA LEU A 16 28.84 5.12 55.55
C LEU A 16 28.99 5.93 54.26
N PHE A 17 30.12 6.62 54.06
CA PHE A 17 30.39 7.36 52.83
C PHE A 17 30.45 6.44 51.60
N THR A 18 31.04 5.25 51.75
CA THR A 18 31.11 4.26 50.67
C THR A 18 29.72 3.70 50.35
N ALA A 19 28.92 3.38 51.36
CA ALA A 19 27.56 2.89 51.18
C ALA A 19 26.65 3.94 50.54
N VAL A 20 26.72 5.20 50.97
CA VAL A 20 26.00 6.32 50.36
C VAL A 20 26.46 6.55 48.92
N GLY A 21 27.77 6.50 48.67
CA GLY A 21 28.33 6.58 47.32
C GLY A 21 27.82 5.48 46.38
N GLN A 22 27.74 4.23 46.87
CA GLN A 22 27.19 3.11 46.10
C GLN A 22 25.70 3.29 45.80
N ILE A 23 24.91 3.77 46.77
CA ILE A 23 23.48 4.05 46.57
C ILE A 23 23.28 5.17 45.53
N LEU A 24 24.08 6.23 45.59
CA LEU A 24 24.01 7.34 44.64
C LEU A 24 24.38 6.89 43.22
N VAL A 25 25.43 6.07 43.08
CA VAL A 25 25.82 5.49 41.78
C VAL A 25 24.72 4.56 41.25
N ALA A 26 24.15 3.69 42.09
CA ALA A 26 23.05 2.82 41.69
C ALA A 26 21.81 3.61 41.24
N ALA A 27 21.47 4.68 41.95
CA ALA A 27 20.38 5.58 41.58
C ALA A 27 20.64 6.29 40.24
N ALA A 28 21.85 6.79 40.03
CA ALA A 28 22.24 7.43 38.77
C ALA A 28 22.16 6.47 37.58
N VAL A 29 22.65 5.23 37.73
CA VAL A 29 22.54 4.18 36.71
C VAL A 29 21.07 3.83 36.44
N GLY A 30 20.23 3.73 37.47
CA GLY A 30 18.79 3.50 37.33
C GLY A 30 18.09 4.60 36.52
N VAL A 31 18.44 5.87 36.75
CA VAL A 31 17.89 7.01 35.99
C VAL A 31 18.34 6.97 34.52
N ILE A 32 19.61 6.63 34.25
CA ILE A 32 20.13 6.53 32.88
C ILE A 32 19.46 5.36 32.15
N ALA A 33 19.33 4.19 32.79
CA ALA A 33 18.66 3.04 32.22
C ALA A 33 17.18 3.33 31.93
N LEU A 34 16.48 4.04 32.82
CA LEU A 34 15.10 4.46 32.60
C LEU A 34 15.00 5.42 31.41
N ARG A 35 15.92 6.38 31.29
CA ARG A 35 16.00 7.27 30.12
C ARG A 35 16.28 6.50 28.83
N GLN A 36 17.21 5.56 28.85
CA GLN A 36 17.51 4.71 27.69
C GLN A 36 16.30 3.85 27.29
N TRP A 37 15.56 3.31 28.24
CA TRP A 37 14.34 2.56 27.97
C TRP A 37 13.24 3.45 27.35
N LEU A 38 13.06 4.66 27.87
CA LEU A 38 12.11 5.63 27.30
C LEU A 38 12.52 6.07 25.88
N THR A 39 13.80 6.33 25.64
CA THR A 39 14.32 6.68 24.31
C THR A 39 14.21 5.51 23.34
N ALA A 40 14.55 4.29 23.76
CA ALA A 40 14.40 3.09 22.94
C ALA A 40 12.93 2.84 22.59
N ARG A 41 12.02 3.03 23.55
CA ARG A 41 10.56 2.93 23.34
C ARG A 41 10.06 3.97 22.34
N ASN A 42 10.54 5.21 22.43
CA ASN A 42 10.18 6.27 21.49
C ASN A 42 10.78 6.02 20.10
N LYS A 43 12.00 5.49 20.02
CA LYS A 43 12.63 5.09 18.75
C LYS A 43 11.86 3.96 18.07
N LEU A 44 11.39 2.97 18.82
CA LEU A 44 10.53 1.88 18.31
C LEU A 44 9.20 2.40 17.76
N LYS A 45 8.58 3.39 18.44
CA LYS A 45 7.37 4.04 17.94
C LYS A 45 7.62 4.80 16.64
N ALA A 46 8.74 5.55 16.55
CA ALA A 46 9.11 6.29 15.35
C ALA A 46 9.42 5.35 14.17
N ASP A 47 10.17 4.28 14.42
CA ASP A 47 10.50 3.27 13.39
C ASP A 47 9.24 2.58 12.82
N LEU A 48 8.29 2.23 13.70
CA LEU A 48 7.00 1.69 13.28
C LEU A 48 6.17 2.71 12.49
N PHE A 49 6.21 3.99 12.87
CA PHE A 49 5.54 5.06 12.14
C PHE A 49 6.13 5.23 10.74
N ASP A 50 7.46 5.30 10.63
CA ASP A 50 8.16 5.45 9.35
C ASP A 50 7.85 4.27 8.43
N ARG A 51 7.84 3.05 8.96
CA ARG A 51 7.51 1.85 8.18
C ARG A 51 6.05 1.85 7.71
N ARG A 52 5.11 2.27 8.55
CA ARG A 52 3.69 2.43 8.19
C ARG A 52 3.50 3.50 7.11
N PHE A 53 4.17 4.64 7.24
CA PHE A 53 4.11 5.73 6.29
C PHE A 53 4.71 5.34 4.93
N ALA A 54 5.85 4.65 4.93
CA ALA A 54 6.48 4.14 3.71
C ALA A 54 5.55 3.20 2.93
N LEU A 55 4.86 2.28 3.60
CA LEU A 55 3.90 1.37 2.95
C LEU A 55 2.72 2.10 2.32
N VAL A 56 2.10 3.05 3.03
CA VAL A 56 0.97 3.83 2.48
C VAL A 56 1.41 4.64 1.26
N LYS A 57 2.60 5.25 1.32
CA LYS A 57 3.19 5.99 0.20
C LYS A 57 3.42 5.09 -1.01
N GLU A 58 3.92 3.88 -0.80
CA GLU A 58 4.17 2.91 -1.86
C GLU A 58 2.88 2.36 -2.49
N LEU A 59 1.86 2.06 -1.68
CA LEU A 59 0.52 1.68 -2.16
C LEU A 59 -0.07 2.79 -3.04
N ARG A 60 -0.01 4.04 -2.59
CA ARG A 60 -0.51 5.19 -3.35
C ARG A 60 0.25 5.39 -4.65
N ARG A 61 1.58 5.23 -4.63
CA ARG A 61 2.42 5.30 -5.84
C ARG A 61 1.95 4.29 -6.89
N ARG A 62 1.76 3.02 -6.49
CA ARG A 62 1.34 1.94 -7.40
C ARG A 62 -0.06 2.12 -7.93
N VAL A 63 -1.02 2.52 -7.10
CA VAL A 63 -2.38 2.84 -7.58
C VAL A 63 -2.35 3.95 -8.63
N ASN A 64 -1.54 4.99 -8.42
CA ASN A 64 -1.38 6.06 -9.40
C ASN A 64 -0.73 5.58 -10.70
N THR A 65 0.28 4.70 -10.63
CA THR A 65 0.89 4.06 -11.81
C THR A 65 -0.12 3.21 -12.59
N VAL A 66 -0.97 2.45 -11.89
CA VAL A 66 -2.08 1.68 -12.48
C VAL A 66 -3.08 2.58 -13.18
N ARG A 67 -3.47 3.67 -12.53
CA ARG A 67 -4.39 4.65 -13.13
C ARG A 67 -3.78 5.37 -14.33
N ALA A 68 -2.47 5.57 -14.35
CA ALA A 68 -1.77 6.19 -15.47
C ALA A 68 -1.56 5.25 -16.67
N GLY A 69 -1.88 3.96 -16.54
CA GLY A 69 -1.65 2.96 -17.58
C GLY A 69 -0.17 2.65 -17.82
N GLN A 70 0.72 3.05 -16.90
CA GLN A 70 2.17 2.87 -17.01
C GLN A 70 2.68 1.63 -16.26
N VAL A 71 1.81 0.64 -16.05
CA VAL A 71 2.11 -0.47 -15.14
C VAL A 71 3.05 -1.46 -15.79
N LYS A 72 4.12 -1.79 -15.09
CA LYS A 72 4.96 -2.92 -15.44
C LYS A 72 4.39 -4.19 -14.83
N ALA A 73 4.55 -5.32 -15.50
CA ALA A 73 4.14 -6.63 -14.95
C ALA A 73 4.72 -6.87 -13.54
N GLU A 74 5.94 -6.37 -13.30
CA GLU A 74 6.63 -6.40 -12.00
C GLU A 74 5.86 -5.67 -10.89
N ASP A 75 5.16 -4.57 -11.20
CA ASP A 75 4.39 -3.83 -10.20
C ASP A 75 3.19 -4.64 -9.69
N PHE A 76 2.63 -5.55 -10.51
CA PHE A 76 1.53 -6.43 -10.10
C PHE A 76 1.99 -7.61 -9.26
N LEU A 77 3.17 -8.17 -9.55
CA LEU A 77 3.69 -9.34 -8.83
C LEU A 77 3.94 -9.03 -7.35
N THR A 78 4.33 -7.80 -7.01
CA THR A 78 4.66 -7.43 -5.63
C THR A 78 3.50 -6.73 -4.89
N LEU A 79 2.36 -6.49 -5.55
CA LEU A 79 1.17 -5.91 -4.91
C LEU A 79 0.58 -6.80 -3.79
N PRO A 80 0.48 -8.14 -3.96
CA PRO A 80 0.02 -9.03 -2.90
C PRO A 80 0.93 -9.01 -1.66
N ASP A 81 2.25 -8.94 -1.86
CA ASP A 81 3.20 -8.86 -0.76
C ASP A 81 3.09 -7.55 0.00
N LEU A 82 2.88 -6.44 -0.72
CA LEU A 82 2.64 -5.13 -0.13
C LEU A 82 1.33 -5.10 0.69
N ALA A 83 0.26 -5.73 0.19
CA ALA A 83 -0.99 -5.86 0.93
C ALA A 83 -0.85 -6.74 2.18
N ARG A 84 -0.06 -7.82 2.10
CA ARG A 84 0.26 -8.68 3.25
C ARG A 84 1.07 -7.93 4.30
N GLU A 85 2.07 -7.14 3.89
CA GLU A 85 2.88 -6.33 4.80
C GLU A 85 2.05 -5.22 5.47
N ALA A 86 1.17 -4.55 4.72
CA ALA A 86 0.21 -3.60 5.28
C ALA A 86 -0.72 -4.28 6.30
N GLY A 87 -1.21 -5.48 5.99
CA GLY A 87 -2.03 -6.25 6.92
C GLY A 87 -1.32 -6.65 8.21
N PHE A 88 0.00 -6.80 8.18
CA PHE A 88 0.82 -7.12 9.36
C PHE A 88 1.10 -5.89 10.23
N LEU A 89 1.41 -4.73 9.64
CA LEU A 89 1.76 -3.51 10.40
C LEU A 89 0.56 -2.75 10.96
N PHE A 90 -0.63 -2.97 10.41
CA PHE A 90 -1.87 -2.35 10.84
C PHE A 90 -2.79 -3.37 11.53
N ASN A 91 -4.09 -3.33 11.21
CA ASN A 91 -5.10 -4.19 11.80
C ASN A 91 -5.77 -5.05 10.71
N LYS A 92 -6.67 -5.95 11.15
CA LYS A 92 -7.42 -6.86 10.25
C LYS A 92 -8.26 -6.13 9.20
N ASN A 93 -8.73 -4.91 9.51
CA ASN A 93 -9.54 -4.11 8.56
C ASN A 93 -8.66 -3.58 7.42
N VAL A 94 -7.51 -2.99 7.75
CA VAL A 94 -6.54 -2.51 6.74
C VAL A 94 -6.05 -3.66 5.88
N ARG A 95 -5.81 -4.84 6.48
CA ARG A 95 -5.47 -6.05 5.72
C ARG A 95 -6.54 -6.38 4.68
N ARG A 96 -7.80 -6.50 5.11
CA ARG A 96 -8.92 -6.84 4.23
C ARG A 96 -9.11 -5.80 3.12
N THR A 97 -9.03 -4.52 3.43
CA THR A 97 -9.14 -3.44 2.44
C THR A 97 -7.97 -3.47 1.44
N SER A 98 -6.75 -3.77 1.90
CA SER A 98 -5.58 -3.91 1.03
C SER A 98 -5.71 -5.11 0.08
N GLU A 99 -6.19 -6.25 0.58
CA GLU A 99 -6.44 -7.45 -0.23
C GLU A 99 -7.50 -7.15 -1.31
N LEU A 100 -8.63 -6.50 -0.93
CA LEU A 100 -9.67 -6.07 -1.87
C LEU A 100 -9.14 -5.06 -2.90
N LEU A 101 -8.25 -4.15 -2.48
CA LEU A 101 -7.64 -3.17 -3.37
C LEU A 101 -6.78 -3.87 -4.44
N VAL A 102 -5.96 -4.84 -4.05
CA VAL A 102 -5.12 -5.62 -4.98
C VAL A 102 -5.97 -6.42 -5.96
N GLU A 103 -7.03 -7.07 -5.48
CA GLU A 103 -7.98 -7.79 -6.33
C GLU A 103 -8.61 -6.86 -7.38
N ASN A 104 -9.15 -5.71 -6.96
CA ASN A 104 -9.80 -4.76 -7.86
C ASN A 104 -8.81 -4.08 -8.83
N LEU A 105 -7.56 -3.85 -8.43
CA LEU A 105 -6.50 -3.34 -9.31
C LEU A 105 -6.14 -4.35 -10.39
N THR A 106 -6.05 -5.63 -10.03
CA THR A 106 -5.75 -6.73 -10.96
C THR A 106 -6.88 -6.88 -11.98
N ASP A 107 -8.13 -6.88 -11.51
CA ASP A 107 -9.32 -6.91 -12.37
C ASP A 107 -9.39 -5.71 -13.31
N TYR A 108 -9.14 -4.50 -12.78
CA TYR A 108 -9.12 -3.27 -13.57
C TYR A 108 -8.09 -3.34 -14.70
N HIS A 109 -6.87 -3.79 -14.40
CA HIS A 109 -5.83 -3.93 -15.40
C HIS A 109 -6.20 -4.94 -16.48
N ARG A 110 -6.72 -6.11 -16.09
CA ARG A 110 -7.19 -7.13 -17.02
C ARG A 110 -8.25 -6.58 -17.97
N GLN A 111 -9.23 -5.83 -17.45
CA GLN A 111 -10.25 -5.21 -18.28
C GLN A 111 -9.69 -4.13 -19.20
N GLN A 112 -8.70 -3.36 -18.75
CA GLN A 112 -8.03 -2.36 -19.58
C GLN A 112 -7.26 -3.00 -20.75
N VAL A 113 -6.61 -4.14 -20.53
CA VAL A 113 -5.96 -4.92 -21.60
C VAL A 113 -7.00 -5.39 -22.63
N LEU A 114 -8.11 -5.97 -22.18
CA LEU A 114 -9.20 -6.42 -23.06
C LEU A 114 -9.81 -5.27 -23.86
N LEU A 115 -9.99 -4.10 -23.24
CA LEU A 115 -10.49 -2.91 -23.91
C LEU A 115 -9.54 -2.44 -25.01
N ASN A 116 -8.23 -2.44 -24.75
CA ASN A 116 -7.21 -2.08 -25.73
C ASN A 116 -7.18 -3.07 -26.91
N GLU A 117 -7.31 -4.37 -26.64
CA GLU A 117 -7.40 -5.42 -27.67
C GLU A 117 -8.67 -5.28 -28.53
N ALA A 118 -9.81 -4.98 -27.90
CA ALA A 118 -11.06 -4.73 -28.62
C ALA A 118 -10.96 -3.47 -29.51
N HIS A 119 -10.31 -2.40 -29.03
CA HIS A 119 -10.03 -1.23 -29.85
C HIS A 119 -9.12 -1.55 -31.04
N ALA A 120 -8.05 -2.31 -30.84
CA ALA A 120 -7.16 -2.73 -31.93
C ALA A 120 -7.92 -3.56 -32.98
N THR A 121 -8.78 -4.47 -32.53
CA THR A 121 -9.63 -5.29 -33.40
C THR A 121 -10.57 -4.41 -34.23
N LEU A 122 -11.24 -3.43 -33.60
CA LEU A 122 -12.14 -2.50 -34.31
C LEU A 122 -11.40 -1.70 -35.41
N VAL A 123 -10.18 -1.24 -35.13
CA VAL A 123 -9.35 -0.52 -36.11
C VAL A 123 -9.01 -1.44 -37.29
N GLN A 124 -8.63 -2.68 -37.02
CA GLN A 124 -8.34 -3.68 -38.06
C GLN A 124 -9.59 -4.03 -38.89
N GLU A 125 -10.75 -4.21 -38.24
CA GLU A 125 -12.02 -4.50 -38.92
C GLU A 125 -12.42 -3.34 -39.84
N ARG A 126 -12.32 -2.09 -39.37
CA ARG A 126 -12.56 -0.91 -40.22
C ARG A 126 -11.60 -0.84 -41.41
N GLN A 127 -10.31 -1.11 -41.20
CA GLN A 127 -9.33 -1.10 -42.29
C GLN A 127 -9.64 -2.19 -43.32
N SER A 128 -10.07 -3.36 -42.86
CA SER A 128 -10.45 -4.48 -43.74
C SER A 128 -11.68 -4.12 -44.58
N LEU A 129 -12.66 -3.43 -44.00
CA LEU A 129 -13.84 -2.93 -44.73
C LEU A 129 -13.43 -1.94 -45.83
N LEU A 130 -12.54 -0.99 -45.52
CA LEU A 130 -12.03 -0.05 -46.51
C LEU A 130 -11.29 -0.76 -47.65
N ASN A 131 -10.51 -1.80 -47.34
CA ASN A 131 -9.83 -2.60 -48.36
C ASN A 131 -10.83 -3.36 -49.25
N LEU A 132 -11.92 -3.90 -48.69
CA LEU A 132 -12.98 -4.55 -49.46
C LEU A 132 -13.76 -3.58 -50.36
N MET A 133 -13.89 -2.31 -49.97
CA MET A 133 -14.53 -1.30 -50.81
C MET A 133 -13.78 -1.07 -52.14
N ASN A 134 -12.50 -1.46 -52.23
CA ASN A 134 -11.70 -1.41 -53.44
C ASN A 134 -11.82 -2.67 -54.34
N ASN A 135 -12.57 -3.71 -53.93
CA ASN A 135 -12.77 -4.97 -54.67
C ASN A 135 -14.07 -4.96 -55.52
N SER A 136 -14.31 -6.04 -56.27
CA SER A 136 -15.44 -6.19 -57.21
C SER A 136 -16.82 -6.12 -56.52
N GLN A 137 -17.85 -5.71 -57.26
CA GLN A 137 -19.17 -5.37 -56.70
C GLN A 137 -19.93 -6.56 -56.08
N GLU A 138 -19.74 -7.78 -56.59
CA GLU A 138 -20.41 -8.99 -56.08
C GLU A 138 -19.85 -9.49 -54.74
N GLU A 139 -18.53 -9.46 -54.55
CA GLU A 139 -17.91 -9.83 -53.28
C GLU A 139 -18.23 -8.84 -52.14
N ARG A 140 -18.59 -7.60 -52.50
CA ARG A 140 -18.87 -6.52 -51.55
C ARG A 140 -20.17 -6.71 -50.78
N ILE A 141 -21.27 -7.13 -51.41
CA ILE A 141 -22.59 -7.06 -50.75
C ILE A 141 -22.69 -8.03 -49.57
N ALA A 142 -22.29 -9.29 -49.75
CA ALA A 142 -22.36 -10.29 -48.68
C ALA A 142 -21.28 -10.07 -47.59
N ALA A 143 -20.07 -9.68 -47.97
CA ALA A 143 -18.98 -9.44 -47.02
C ALA A 143 -19.22 -8.17 -46.18
N HIS A 144 -19.86 -7.15 -46.75
CA HIS A 144 -20.18 -5.90 -46.05
C HIS A 144 -21.18 -6.12 -44.91
N GLU A 145 -22.27 -6.87 -45.14
CA GLU A 145 -23.25 -7.14 -44.10
C GLU A 145 -22.65 -7.90 -42.91
N GLN A 146 -21.81 -8.90 -43.19
CA GLN A 146 -21.13 -9.66 -42.14
C GLN A 146 -20.12 -8.81 -41.37
N MET A 147 -19.37 -7.93 -42.06
CA MET A 147 -18.43 -7.02 -41.40
C MET A 147 -19.13 -5.95 -40.56
N GLU A 148 -20.24 -5.39 -41.02
CA GLU A 148 -21.00 -4.42 -40.23
C GLU A 148 -21.53 -5.04 -38.93
N LYS A 149 -22.06 -6.27 -39.00
CA LYS A 149 -22.47 -7.01 -37.80
C LYS A 149 -21.31 -7.23 -36.83
N ARG A 150 -20.12 -7.58 -37.32
CA ARG A 150 -18.91 -7.72 -36.49
C ARG A 150 -18.50 -6.41 -35.85
N ILE A 151 -18.43 -5.33 -36.62
CA ILE A 151 -18.09 -3.98 -36.13
C ILE A 151 -19.09 -3.54 -35.06
N ALA A 152 -20.39 -3.75 -35.27
CA ALA A 152 -21.42 -3.42 -34.29
C ALA A 152 -21.25 -4.21 -32.98
N ASN A 153 -20.94 -5.50 -33.06
CA ASN A 153 -20.66 -6.33 -31.89
C ASN A 153 -19.39 -5.87 -31.15
N THR A 154 -18.32 -5.54 -31.88
CA THR A 154 -17.07 -5.02 -31.30
C THR A 154 -17.31 -3.67 -30.61
N ILE A 155 -18.10 -2.78 -31.19
CA ILE A 155 -18.50 -1.49 -30.58
C ILE A 155 -19.30 -1.72 -29.30
N ALA A 156 -20.27 -2.65 -29.31
CA ALA A 156 -21.04 -2.99 -28.11
C ALA A 156 -20.13 -3.52 -26.99
N LEU A 157 -19.21 -4.44 -27.31
CA LEU A 157 -18.23 -4.97 -26.37
C LEU A 157 -17.33 -3.87 -25.78
N ILE A 158 -16.84 -2.94 -26.61
CA ILE A 158 -16.06 -1.77 -26.15
C ILE A 158 -16.88 -0.93 -25.17
N GLY A 159 -18.17 -0.73 -25.45
CA GLY A 159 -19.09 -0.01 -24.56
C GLY A 159 -19.23 -0.70 -23.20
N GLU A 160 -19.45 -2.01 -23.19
CA GLU A 160 -19.58 -2.81 -21.96
C GLU A 160 -18.27 -2.80 -21.14
N LEU A 161 -17.13 -3.03 -21.79
CA LEU A 161 -15.81 -2.97 -21.16
C LEU A 161 -15.49 -1.56 -20.65
N GLY A 162 -15.91 -0.51 -21.37
CA GLY A 162 -15.76 0.88 -20.94
C GLY A 162 -16.57 1.21 -19.67
N ILE A 163 -17.79 0.71 -19.56
CA ILE A 163 -18.61 0.86 -18.35
C ILE A 163 -18.00 0.08 -17.19
N ALA A 164 -17.59 -1.16 -17.42
CA ALA A 164 -17.00 -2.02 -16.41
C ALA A 164 -15.68 -1.45 -15.85
N THR A 165 -14.79 -0.97 -16.73
CA THR A 165 -13.53 -0.32 -16.33
C THR A 165 -13.78 0.95 -15.52
N LYS A 166 -14.81 1.73 -15.86
CA LYS A 166 -15.21 2.93 -15.10
C LYS A 166 -15.70 2.57 -13.69
N ASP A 167 -16.57 1.56 -13.55
CA ASP A 167 -17.05 1.09 -12.25
C ASP A 167 -15.88 0.61 -11.38
N ARG A 168 -14.99 -0.21 -11.95
CA ARG A 168 -13.81 -0.73 -11.23
C ARG A 168 -12.86 0.38 -10.81
N ARG A 169 -12.62 1.39 -11.66
CA ARG A 169 -11.82 2.57 -11.29
C ARG A 169 -12.44 3.32 -10.10
N SER A 170 -13.77 3.45 -10.07
CA SER A 170 -14.49 4.06 -8.94
C SER A 170 -14.28 3.27 -7.65
N ARG A 171 -14.40 1.93 -7.70
CA ARG A 171 -14.17 1.04 -6.56
C ARG A 171 -12.74 1.10 -6.03
N VAL A 172 -11.74 1.07 -6.92
CA VAL A 172 -10.32 1.22 -6.54
C VAL A 172 -10.09 2.56 -5.82
N SER A 173 -10.69 3.65 -6.32
CA SER A 173 -10.59 4.95 -5.68
C SER A 173 -11.27 4.98 -4.31
N GLY A 174 -12.43 4.34 -4.17
CA GLY A 174 -13.13 4.22 -2.89
C GLY A 174 -12.30 3.44 -1.87
N LEU A 175 -11.78 2.28 -2.26
CA LEU A 175 -10.93 1.44 -1.40
C LEU A 175 -9.63 2.14 -1.00
N LEU A 176 -9.02 2.92 -1.90
CA LEU A 176 -7.86 3.73 -1.56
C LEU A 176 -8.21 4.81 -0.52
N ASN A 177 -9.32 5.52 -0.70
CA ASN A 177 -9.78 6.53 0.26
C ASN A 177 -10.11 5.91 1.62
N ASP A 178 -10.75 4.74 1.63
CA ASP A 178 -11.03 3.99 2.86
C ASP A 178 -9.73 3.57 3.56
N LEU A 179 -8.75 3.09 2.79
CA LEU A 179 -7.44 2.71 3.31
C LEU A 179 -6.68 3.93 3.88
N GLU A 180 -6.72 5.07 3.19
CA GLU A 180 -6.13 6.32 3.68
C GLU A 180 -6.83 6.81 4.97
N SER A 181 -8.16 6.75 5.03
CA SER A 181 -8.93 7.10 6.23
C SER A 181 -8.60 6.18 7.42
N MET A 182 -8.57 4.86 7.18
CA MET A 182 -8.22 3.87 8.20
C MET A 182 -6.79 4.03 8.69
N THR A 183 -5.84 4.32 7.80
CA THR A 183 -4.41 4.47 8.14
C THR A 183 -4.09 5.84 8.75
N SER A 184 -4.83 6.90 8.43
CA SER A 184 -4.68 8.24 9.00
C SER A 184 -4.75 8.24 10.53
N ASN A 185 -5.66 7.45 11.10
CA ASN A 185 -5.76 7.28 12.56
C ASN A 185 -4.48 6.68 13.19
N PHE A 186 -3.75 5.85 12.45
CA PHE A 186 -2.47 5.29 12.90
C PHE A 186 -1.28 6.21 12.64
N LEU A 187 -1.46 7.22 11.77
CA LEU A 187 -0.47 8.22 11.42
C LEU A 187 -0.61 9.52 12.26
N THR A 188 -1.61 9.59 13.14
CA THR A 188 -1.69 10.68 14.12
C THR A 188 -1.00 10.23 15.41
N LEU A 189 0.05 10.95 15.82
CA LEU A 189 0.78 10.76 17.08
C LEU A 189 -0.05 11.20 18.31
N LYS A 190 -1.34 10.83 18.38
CA LYS A 190 -2.17 11.02 19.58
C LYS A 190 -2.04 9.79 20.49
N HIS A 191 -0.88 9.63 21.14
CA HIS A 191 -0.69 8.75 22.29
C HIS A 191 0.38 9.29 23.23
#